data_AF-A0A7S2XES6-F1
#
_entry.id   AF-A0A7S2XES6-F1
#
_cell.length_a   1.000
_cell.length_b   1.000
_cell.length_c   1.000
_cell.angle_alpha   90.00
_cell.angle_beta   90.00
_cell.angle_gamma   90.00
#
_symmetry.space_group_name_H-M   'P 1'
#
loop_
_entity.id
_entity.type
_entity.pdbx_description
1 polymer ?
#
loop_
_entity_poly.entity_id
_entity_poly.type
_entity_poly.pdbx_seq_one_letter_code
_entity_poly.pdbx_strand_id
1 'polypeptide(L)'
;TMTQFVDLAALLGSDYSAGIPGVGAATALGAIKLHGGLEDYLRALPPPSMTTEAPSDRARLRQARALLCNPEVRAKAGDLIDWHRDVNETQLVQFLVDERGFSRAKVLDGILALKRARAKLRRSCGRRSS
;
A
#
# COMPACT_ATOMS: atom_id res chain seq x y z
N THR A 1 -0.92 -7.80 18.59
CA THR A 1 -0.15 -8.57 17.58
C THR A 1 -0.45 -8.03 16.18
N MET A 2 0.31 -8.42 15.14
CA MET A 2 -0.01 -8.02 13.75
C MET A 2 -1.43 -8.43 13.34
N THR A 3 -1.85 -9.64 13.72
CA THR A 3 -3.22 -10.12 13.45
C THR A 3 -4.29 -9.25 14.08
N GLN A 4 -4.11 -8.82 15.34
CA GLN A 4 -5.05 -7.90 16.01
C GLN A 4 -5.09 -6.51 15.38
N PHE A 5 -3.97 -6.06 14.80
CA PHE A 5 -3.92 -4.80 14.06
C PHE A 5 -4.67 -4.90 12.73
N VAL A 6 -4.54 -6.02 12.02
CA VAL A 6 -5.34 -6.31 10.81
C VAL A 6 -6.82 -6.40 11.15
N ASP A 7 -7.18 -7.05 12.25
CA ASP A 7 -8.57 -7.14 12.73
C ASP A 7 -9.14 -5.75 13.05
N LEU A 8 -8.35 -4.88 13.68
CA LEU A 8 -8.71 -3.49 13.93
C LEU A 8 -8.96 -2.71 12.62
N ALA A 9 -8.05 -2.84 11.64
CA ALA A 9 -8.19 -2.18 10.35
C ALA A 9 -9.42 -2.66 9.56
N ALA A 10 -9.73 -3.96 9.63
CA ALA A 10 -10.93 -4.50 9.02
C ALA A 10 -12.19 -3.90 9.65
N LEU A 11 -12.25 -3.79 10.99
CA LEU A 11 -13.39 -3.23 11.72
C LEU A 11 -13.62 -1.74 11.42
N LEU A 12 -12.54 -0.97 11.31
CA LEU A 12 -12.61 0.48 11.03
C LEU A 12 -13.08 0.82 9.62
N GLY A 13 -12.95 -0.14 8.71
CA GLY A 13 -13.11 0.09 7.29
C GLY A 13 -11.75 0.24 6.60
N SER A 14 -11.58 -0.50 5.53
CA SER A 14 -10.42 -0.48 4.64
C SER A 14 -10.91 -0.45 3.20
N ASP A 15 -10.00 -0.30 2.24
CA ASP A 15 -10.37 -0.34 0.81
C ASP A 15 -11.03 -1.69 0.40
N TYR A 16 -10.87 -2.74 1.22
CA TYR A 16 -11.43 -4.08 0.96
C TYR A 16 -12.71 -4.37 1.75
N SER A 17 -13.09 -3.52 2.71
CA SER A 17 -14.27 -3.72 3.55
C SER A 17 -14.81 -2.39 4.08
N ALA A 18 -16.13 -2.17 4.00
CA ALA A 18 -16.76 -0.94 4.48
C ALA A 18 -16.69 -0.74 6.02
N GLY A 19 -16.17 -1.72 6.76
CA GLY A 19 -16.17 -1.73 8.22
C GLY A 19 -17.54 -2.08 8.78
N ILE A 20 -17.65 -2.03 10.11
CA ILE A 20 -18.93 -2.26 10.80
C ILE A 20 -19.64 -0.93 11.03
N PRO A 21 -20.88 -0.75 10.55
CA PRO A 21 -21.65 0.46 10.80
C PRO A 21 -21.75 0.77 12.29
N GLY A 22 -21.42 2.00 12.68
CA GLY A 22 -21.46 2.44 14.08
C GLY A 22 -20.24 2.04 14.93
N VAL A 23 -19.26 1.33 14.36
CA VAL A 23 -17.98 1.04 15.03
C VAL A 23 -16.91 2.01 14.55
N GLY A 24 -16.55 2.98 15.41
CA GLY A 24 -15.44 3.90 15.17
C GLY A 24 -14.13 3.46 15.84
N ALA A 25 -13.08 4.28 15.74
CA ALA A 25 -11.73 3.99 16.27
C ALA A 25 -11.69 3.60 17.76
N ALA A 26 -12.39 4.34 18.61
CA ALA A 26 -12.42 4.06 20.05
C ALA A 26 -13.12 2.73 20.36
N THR A 27 -14.29 2.50 19.74
CA THR A 27 -15.08 1.28 19.92
C THR A 27 -14.37 0.06 19.37
N ALA A 28 -13.77 0.15 18.19
CA ALA A 28 -13.01 -0.94 17.58
C ALA A 28 -11.79 -1.33 18.43
N LEU A 29 -11.08 -0.35 18.96
CA LEU A 29 -9.94 -0.62 19.85
C LEU A 29 -10.38 -1.28 21.16
N GLY A 30 -11.49 -0.82 21.74
CA GLY A 30 -12.09 -1.45 22.93
C GLY A 30 -12.51 -2.89 22.65
N ALA A 31 -13.16 -3.13 21.51
CA ALA A 31 -13.61 -4.44 21.07
C ALA A 31 -12.44 -5.42 20.89
N ILE A 32 -11.37 -5.02 20.20
CA ILE A 32 -10.20 -5.88 20.00
C ILE A 32 -9.46 -6.17 21.32
N LYS A 33 -9.38 -5.19 22.24
CA LYS A 33 -8.79 -5.43 23.56
C LYS A 33 -9.62 -6.38 24.42
N LEU A 34 -10.95 -6.32 24.33
CA LEU A 34 -11.86 -7.12 25.13
C LEU A 34 -12.02 -8.55 24.57
N HIS A 35 -12.21 -8.67 23.26
CA HIS A 35 -12.51 -9.94 22.60
C HIS A 35 -11.29 -10.64 22.01
N GLY A 36 -10.15 -9.96 21.93
CA GLY A 36 -8.88 -10.55 21.47
C GLY A 36 -8.71 -10.68 19.95
N GLY A 37 -9.80 -10.61 19.16
CA GLY A 37 -9.75 -10.66 17.70
C GLY A 37 -11.12 -10.48 17.01
N LEU A 38 -11.09 -10.44 15.67
CA LEU A 38 -12.28 -10.19 14.84
C LEU A 38 -13.37 -11.26 15.01
N GLU A 39 -13.00 -12.55 15.02
CA GLU A 39 -13.98 -13.64 15.08
C GLU A 39 -14.71 -13.69 16.43
N ASP A 40 -14.00 -13.45 17.52
CA ASP A 40 -14.57 -13.36 18.86
C ASP A 40 -15.55 -12.19 18.99
N TYR A 41 -15.19 -11.05 18.40
CA TYR A 41 -16.07 -9.90 18.35
C TYR A 41 -17.33 -10.16 17.51
N LEU A 42 -17.18 -10.77 16.32
CA LEU A 42 -18.32 -11.14 15.48
C LEU A 42 -19.25 -12.17 16.12
N ARG A 43 -18.73 -13.04 17.01
CA ARG A 43 -19.54 -13.98 17.82
C ARG A 43 -20.32 -13.30 18.93
N ALA A 44 -19.75 -12.25 19.53
CA ALA A 44 -20.39 -11.45 20.57
C ALA A 44 -21.48 -10.53 20.00
N LEU A 45 -21.43 -10.21 18.71
CA LEU A 45 -22.44 -9.41 18.03
C LEU A 45 -23.73 -10.18 17.77
N PRO A 46 -24.90 -9.50 17.81
CA PRO A 46 -26.16 -10.10 17.44
C PRO A 46 -26.14 -10.66 16.00
N PRO A 47 -27.01 -11.63 15.69
CA PRO A 47 -27.08 -12.22 14.35
C PRO A 47 -27.36 -11.15 13.30
N PRO A 48 -26.86 -11.32 12.06
CA PRO A 48 -27.01 -10.30 11.01
C PRO A 48 -28.47 -9.97 10.70
N SER A 49 -29.40 -10.90 10.97
CA SER A 49 -30.85 -10.68 10.87
C SER A 49 -31.42 -9.66 11.86
N MET A 50 -30.67 -9.28 12.90
CA MET A 50 -31.05 -8.29 13.93
C MET A 50 -30.20 -7.01 13.86
N THR A 51 -29.29 -6.91 12.89
CA THR A 51 -28.45 -5.74 12.66
C THR A 51 -28.72 -5.15 11.29
N THR A 52 -28.26 -3.91 11.06
CA THR A 52 -28.26 -3.29 9.73
C THR A 52 -27.23 -3.89 8.77
N GLU A 53 -26.39 -4.82 9.24
CA GLU A 53 -25.35 -5.48 8.44
C GLU A 53 -25.92 -6.61 7.60
N ALA A 54 -25.57 -6.64 6.31
CA ALA A 54 -25.84 -7.80 5.50
C ALA A 54 -24.85 -8.93 5.86
N PRO A 55 -25.26 -10.22 5.78
CA PRO A 55 -24.33 -11.35 5.93
C PRO A 55 -23.10 -11.26 5.00
N SER A 56 -23.24 -10.60 3.85
CA SER A 56 -22.15 -10.32 2.91
C SER A 56 -21.04 -9.44 3.49
N ASP A 57 -21.38 -8.56 4.43
CA ASP A 57 -20.44 -7.56 4.97
C ASP A 57 -19.47 -8.23 5.94
N ARG A 58 -19.97 -9.15 6.77
CA ARG A 58 -19.13 -10.01 7.63
C ARG A 58 -18.23 -10.93 6.81
N ALA A 59 -18.69 -11.43 5.67
CA ALA A 59 -17.85 -12.21 4.76
C ALA A 59 -16.71 -11.36 4.17
N ARG A 60 -16.99 -10.11 3.79
CA ARG A 60 -15.96 -9.17 3.30
C ARG A 60 -14.91 -8.83 4.36
N LEU A 61 -15.30 -8.68 5.63
CA LEU A 61 -14.34 -8.47 6.73
C LEU A 61 -13.34 -9.64 6.85
N ARG A 62 -13.82 -10.88 6.73
CA ARG A 62 -12.95 -12.08 6.75
C ARG A 62 -12.03 -12.14 5.53
N GLN A 63 -12.55 -11.78 4.36
CA GLN A 63 -11.76 -11.73 3.12
C GLN A 63 -10.67 -10.66 3.21
N ALA A 64 -11.01 -9.45 3.66
CA ALA A 64 -10.06 -8.37 3.88
C ALA A 64 -8.94 -8.78 4.85
N ARG A 65 -9.32 -9.43 5.97
CA ARG A 65 -8.35 -10.00 6.92
C ARG A 65 -7.42 -11.02 6.26
N ALA A 66 -7.95 -11.93 5.46
CA ALA A 66 -7.15 -12.94 4.76
C ALA A 66 -6.16 -12.30 3.77
N LEU A 67 -6.61 -11.32 2.99
CA LEU A 67 -5.77 -10.57 2.04
C LEU A 67 -4.65 -9.80 2.74
N LEU A 68 -4.95 -9.17 3.88
CA LEU A 68 -3.96 -8.39 4.63
C LEU A 68 -2.96 -9.26 5.39
N CYS A 69 -3.39 -10.43 5.87
CA CYS A 69 -2.51 -11.38 6.55
C CYS A 69 -1.62 -12.16 5.58
N ASN A 70 -2.12 -12.50 4.39
CA ASN A 70 -1.40 -13.26 3.38
C ASN A 70 -1.60 -12.63 2.00
N PRO A 71 -1.00 -11.45 1.76
CA PRO A 71 -1.10 -10.79 0.47
C PRO A 71 -0.31 -11.56 -0.59
N GLU A 72 -0.84 -11.60 -1.81
CA GLU A 72 -0.11 -12.10 -2.97
C GLU A 72 1.00 -11.12 -3.32
N VAL A 73 2.18 -11.35 -2.75
CA VAL A 73 3.39 -10.56 -3.00
C VAL A 73 4.36 -11.33 -3.88
N ARG A 74 5.04 -10.63 -4.78
CA ARG A 74 6.17 -11.21 -5.52
C ARG A 74 7.18 -11.76 -4.52
N ALA A 75 7.62 -13.00 -4.74
CA ALA A 75 8.66 -13.61 -3.92
C ALA A 75 9.88 -12.68 -3.88
N LYS A 76 10.55 -12.61 -2.72
CA LYS A 76 11.78 -11.82 -2.50
C LYS A 76 13.00 -12.41 -3.24
N ALA A 77 12.76 -13.14 -4.33
CA ALA A 77 13.79 -13.76 -5.11
C ALA A 77 14.52 -12.67 -5.90
N GLY A 78 15.72 -12.32 -5.44
CA GLY A 78 16.87 -11.93 -6.27
C GLY A 78 16.76 -10.74 -7.25
N ASP A 79 15.63 -10.06 -7.35
CA ASP A 79 15.46 -8.88 -8.19
C ASP A 79 16.38 -7.77 -7.65
N LEU A 80 17.64 -7.77 -8.10
CA LEU A 80 18.55 -6.65 -7.92
C LEU A 80 17.92 -5.47 -8.64
N ILE A 81 17.35 -4.56 -7.88
CA ILE A 81 16.92 -3.26 -8.38
C ILE A 81 18.19 -2.51 -8.78
N ASP A 82 18.59 -2.61 -10.05
CA ASP A 82 19.69 -1.86 -10.62
C ASP A 82 19.18 -0.53 -11.17
N TRP A 83 19.62 0.56 -10.53
CA TRP A 83 19.40 1.90 -11.04
C TRP A 83 20.47 2.22 -12.09
N HIS A 84 20.26 1.76 -13.32
CA HIS A 84 21.19 1.92 -14.45
C HIS A 84 21.82 3.31 -14.52
N ARG A 85 23.15 3.36 -14.61
CA ARG A 85 24.02 4.54 -14.45
C ARG A 85 23.80 5.66 -15.45
N ASP A 86 23.30 5.36 -16.64
CA ASP A 86 23.16 6.32 -17.73
C ASP A 86 21.70 6.50 -18.14
N VAL A 87 21.35 7.74 -18.46
CA VAL A 87 20.01 8.11 -18.95
C VAL A 87 20.09 8.18 -20.46
N ASN A 88 19.26 7.42 -21.16
CA ASN A 88 19.16 7.48 -22.61
C ASN A 88 18.31 8.70 -23.02
N GLU A 89 18.96 9.85 -23.22
CA GLU A 89 18.29 11.10 -23.54
C GLU A 89 17.55 11.04 -24.88
N THR A 90 18.14 10.38 -25.88
CA THR A 90 17.59 10.30 -27.24
C THR A 90 16.26 9.55 -27.23
N GLN A 91 16.21 8.35 -26.62
CA GLN A 91 14.97 7.58 -26.52
C GLN A 91 13.93 8.28 -25.64
N LEU A 92 14.36 8.94 -24.57
CA LEU A 92 13.45 9.64 -23.67
C LEU A 92 12.80 10.85 -24.35
N VAL A 93 13.56 11.59 -25.15
CA VAL A 93 13.04 12.70 -25.96
C VAL A 93 12.12 12.18 -27.05
N GLN A 94 12.47 11.10 -27.75
CA GLN A 94 11.61 10.50 -28.77
C GLN A 94 10.25 10.08 -28.17
N PHE A 95 10.27 9.34 -27.05
CA PHE A 95 9.04 8.87 -26.41
C PHE A 95 8.21 10.03 -25.84
N LEU A 96 8.82 11.00 -25.15
CA LEU A 96 8.07 12.08 -24.49
C LEU A 96 7.65 13.20 -25.45
N VAL A 97 8.53 13.61 -26.36
CA VAL A 97 8.24 14.73 -27.27
C VAL A 97 7.49 14.23 -28.50
N ASP A 98 8.03 13.23 -29.19
CA ASP A 98 7.51 12.85 -30.51
C ASP A 98 6.24 11.98 -30.39
N GLU A 99 6.20 11.03 -29.45
CA GLU A 99 5.02 10.15 -29.29
C GLU A 99 3.95 10.72 -28.35
N ARG A 100 4.35 11.47 -27.32
CA ARG A 100 3.46 11.95 -26.25
C ARG A 100 3.17 13.45 -26.31
N GLY A 101 3.86 14.20 -27.17
CA GLY A 101 3.60 15.63 -27.40
C GLY A 101 4.04 16.55 -26.25
N PHE A 102 4.94 16.12 -25.36
CA PHE A 102 5.45 16.99 -24.30
C PHE A 102 6.35 18.10 -24.86
N SER A 103 6.41 19.22 -24.15
CA SER A 103 7.31 20.33 -24.49
C SER A 103 8.78 19.89 -24.40
N ARG A 104 9.49 19.93 -25.53
CA ARG A 104 10.91 19.57 -25.63
C ARG A 104 11.79 20.30 -24.61
N ALA A 105 11.57 21.60 -24.42
CA ALA A 105 12.33 22.39 -23.45
C ALA A 105 12.20 21.85 -22.03
N LYS A 106 10.97 21.56 -21.59
CA LYS A 106 10.71 20.99 -20.25
C LYS A 106 11.32 19.60 -20.06
N VAL A 107 11.29 18.78 -21.11
CA VAL A 107 11.89 17.43 -21.08
C VAL A 107 13.40 17.52 -20.92
N LEU A 108 14.07 18.39 -21.70
CA LEU A 108 15.51 18.60 -21.59
C LEU A 108 15.93 19.14 -20.23
N ASP A 109 15.17 20.10 -19.68
CA ASP A 109 15.41 20.63 -18.34
C ASP A 109 15.27 19.55 -17.25
N GLY A 110 14.26 18.70 -17.37
CA GLY A 110 14.05 17.55 -16.48
C GLY A 110 15.21 16.54 -16.53
N ILE A 111 15.69 16.23 -17.73
CA ILE A 111 16.85 15.34 -17.94
C ILE A 111 18.12 15.95 -17.31
N LEU A 112 18.33 17.25 -17.50
CA LEU A 112 19.47 17.96 -16.90
C LEU A 112 19.39 17.93 -15.37
N ALA A 113 18.20 18.14 -14.80
CA ALA A 113 17.97 18.04 -13.37
C ALA A 113 18.26 16.63 -12.82
N LEU A 114 17.83 15.58 -13.55
CA LEU A 114 18.09 14.18 -13.21
C LEU A 114 19.59 13.88 -13.21
N LYS A 115 20.33 14.31 -14.25
CA LYS A 115 21.79 14.17 -14.33
C LYS A 115 22.49 14.86 -13.15
N ARG A 116 22.06 16.07 -12.78
CA ARG A 116 22.59 16.82 -11.63
C ARG A 116 22.31 16.12 -10.30
N ALA A 117 21.09 15.64 -10.08
CA ALA A 117 20.72 14.91 -8.88
C ALA A 117 21.56 13.64 -8.72
N ARG A 118 21.79 12.91 -9.81
CA ARG A 118 22.65 11.72 -9.80
C ARG A 118 24.11 12.05 -9.50
N ALA A 119 24.65 13.14 -10.06
CA ALA A 119 26.00 13.60 -9.76
C ALA A 119 26.18 14.03 -8.29
N LYS A 120 25.11 14.47 -7.60
CA LYS A 120 25.13 14.74 -6.15
C LYS A 120 25.11 13.45 -5.33
N LEU A 121 24.26 12.47 -5.68
CA LEU A 121 24.20 11.17 -5.03
C LEU A 121 25.57 10.45 -5.06
N ARG A 122 26.31 10.63 -6.16
CA ARG A 122 27.67 10.11 -6.36
C ARG A 122 28.67 10.62 -5.32
N ARG A 123 28.48 11.82 -4.78
CA ARG A 123 29.39 12.46 -3.81
C ARG A 123 29.09 12.04 -2.37
N SER A 124 27.83 11.71 -2.06
CA SER A 124 27.43 11.30 -0.70
C SER A 124 27.56 9.79 -0.44
N CYS A 125 27.54 8.95 -1.49
CA CYS A 125 27.59 7.48 -1.34
C CYS A 125 29.02 6.89 -1.40
N GLY A 126 30.06 7.71 -1.59
CA GLY A 126 31.46 7.27 -1.70
C GLY A 126 32.14 6.81 -0.39
N ARG A 127 31.40 6.32 0.62
CA ARG A 127 32.00 5.92 1.91
C ARG A 127 31.51 4.60 2.53
N ARG A 128 30.82 3.74 1.77
CA ARG A 128 30.48 2.38 2.24
C ARG A 128 30.74 1.33 1.15
N SER A 129 32.01 0.96 1.02
CA SER A 129 32.46 -0.35 0.56
C SER A 129 33.92 -0.53 0.97
N SER A 130 34.11 -1.01 2.19
CA SER A 130 35.28 -1.74 2.65
C SER A 130 34.77 -2.78 3.65
#